data_AF-A0ABC8KZL6-F1
#
_entry.id   AF-A0ABC8KZL6-F1
#
_cell.length_a   1.000
_cell.length_b   1.000
_cell.length_c   1.000
_cell.angle_alpha   90.00
_cell.angle_beta   90.00
_cell.angle_gamma   90.00
#
_symmetry.space_group_name_H-M   'P 1'
#
loop_
_entity.id
_entity.type
_entity.pdbx_description
1 polymer ?
#
loop_
_entity_poly.entity_id
_entity_poly.type
_entity_poly.pdbx_seq_one_letter_code
_entity_poly.pdbx_strand_id
1 'polypeptide(L)'
;MGFIGKSVLLTLIALCCFISSVFSTAAPPPMKLISPLPTLPPTKAPIKIPTIPPAKAPIKLPTIPPAKAPIKLPTLPPTKAPIKPPVLPPVSPPKFIRTLVAVRGVVFCKACKYAGVNNLQGAKPVKGAVVRLLCKNKKNATSEATTDKNGYFLLYAPKTVSNYAIKTCRAYLVKSPDAKCSKVSTLHGGNMGAYLKPVVKPENATIIFNKLKYGLFNVGPFAFEPICPK
;
A
#
# COMPACT_ATOMS: atom_id res chain seq x y z
N MET A 1 -43.97 38.70 -26.96
CA MET A 1 -43.51 39.93 -26.27
C MET A 1 -43.56 39.64 -24.78
N GLY A 2 -42.49 39.52 -23.98
CA GLY A 2 -41.14 40.08 -24.08
C GLY A 2 -40.94 41.04 -22.91
N PHE A 3 -39.97 40.74 -22.03
CA PHE A 3 -39.30 41.67 -21.09
C PHE A 3 -39.98 42.10 -19.78
N ILE A 4 -39.94 41.26 -18.74
CA ILE A 4 -39.82 41.73 -17.35
C ILE A 4 -38.97 40.71 -16.57
N GLY A 5 -37.70 41.02 -16.30
CA GLY A 5 -36.85 40.09 -15.53
C GLY A 5 -35.34 40.39 -15.50
N LYS A 6 -34.89 41.54 -16.00
CA LYS A 6 -33.46 41.93 -15.99
C LYS A 6 -33.12 43.06 -15.00
N SER A 7 -34.10 43.63 -14.31
CA SER A 7 -33.89 44.84 -13.49
C SER A 7 -33.46 44.56 -12.04
N VAL A 8 -33.67 43.33 -11.52
CA VAL A 8 -33.30 42.96 -10.14
C VAL A 8 -31.85 42.45 -10.03
N LEU A 9 -31.24 42.05 -11.16
CA LEU A 9 -29.88 41.50 -11.18
C LEU A 9 -28.79 42.58 -11.25
N LEU A 10 -29.12 43.80 -11.69
CA LEU A 10 -28.15 44.89 -11.80
C LEU A 10 -28.00 45.73 -10.52
N THR A 11 -28.99 45.70 -9.62
CA THR A 11 -28.95 46.46 -8.35
C THR A 11 -28.22 45.72 -7.23
N LEU A 12 -28.03 44.41 -7.34
CA LEU A 12 -27.25 43.62 -6.36
C LEU A 12 -25.73 43.71 -6.57
N ILE A 13 -25.28 44.18 -7.73
CA ILE A 13 -23.86 44.28 -8.10
C ILE A 13 -23.24 45.62 -7.63
N ALA A 14 -24.07 46.62 -7.30
CA ALA A 14 -23.61 47.95 -6.85
C ALA A 14 -23.37 48.06 -5.33
N LEU A 15 -23.73 47.05 -4.53
CA LEU A 15 -23.61 47.09 -3.05
C LEU A 15 -22.42 46.29 -2.49
N CYS A 16 -21.57 45.70 -3.34
CA CYS A 16 -20.38 44.94 -2.92
C CYS A 16 -19.05 45.71 -3.07
N CYS A 17 -19.08 46.97 -3.50
CA CYS A 17 -17.87 47.78 -3.76
C CYS A 17 -17.45 48.72 -2.61
N PHE A 18 -18.07 48.63 -1.41
CA PHE A 18 -17.85 49.59 -0.32
C PHE A 18 -17.11 49.08 0.92
N ILE A 19 -16.38 47.96 0.84
CA ILE A 19 -15.52 47.48 1.95
C ILE A 19 -14.05 47.37 1.55
N SER A 20 -13.61 48.25 0.63
CA SER A 20 -12.20 48.48 0.31
C SER A 20 -11.68 49.57 1.24
N SER A 21 -11.05 49.20 2.37
CA SER A 21 -9.96 49.98 3.04
C SER A 21 -9.78 49.59 4.51
N VAL A 22 -8.93 48.60 4.78
CA VAL A 22 -8.05 48.67 5.96
C VAL A 22 -6.65 48.22 5.51
N PHE A 23 -5.88 49.20 5.05
CA PHE A 23 -4.43 49.15 4.94
C PHE A 23 -3.87 49.08 6.37
N SER A 24 -3.37 47.94 6.80
CA SER A 24 -2.44 47.87 7.93
C SER A 24 -1.03 47.68 7.39
N THR A 25 -0.34 48.80 7.26
CA THR A 25 1.11 48.89 7.09
C THR A 25 1.80 48.44 8.37
N ALA A 26 2.32 47.21 8.39
CA ALA A 26 3.30 46.77 9.38
C ALA A 26 4.66 46.67 8.67
N ALA A 27 5.56 47.60 9.01
CA ALA A 27 6.93 47.63 8.53
C ALA A 27 7.72 46.38 9.01
N PRO A 28 8.65 45.86 8.19
CA PRO A 28 9.52 44.77 8.60
C PRO A 28 10.64 45.30 9.54
N PRO A 29 10.98 44.59 10.63
CA PRO A 29 12.18 44.90 11.40
C PRO A 29 13.46 44.55 10.62
N PRO A 30 14.60 45.20 10.94
CA PRO A 30 15.78 45.24 10.09
C PRO A 30 16.57 43.93 10.06
N MET A 31 17.13 43.66 8.89
CA MET A 31 18.09 42.61 8.59
C MET A 31 19.40 42.86 9.35
N LYS A 32 19.82 41.94 10.24
CA LYS A 32 21.20 41.85 10.72
C LYS A 32 21.93 40.78 9.92
N LEU A 33 22.95 41.22 9.19
CA LEU A 33 23.95 40.41 8.51
C LEU A 33 25.17 40.24 9.43
N ILE A 34 25.92 39.14 9.25
CA ILE A 34 27.31 38.79 9.69
C ILE A 34 27.39 37.43 10.43
N SER A 35 27.66 36.38 9.63
CA SER A 35 28.65 35.25 9.73
C SER A 35 29.33 34.82 11.05
N PRO A 36 29.99 33.64 11.14
CA PRO A 36 29.89 32.37 10.42
C PRO A 36 29.66 31.13 11.34
N LEU A 37 29.52 29.98 10.69
CA LEU A 37 29.42 28.60 11.17
C LEU A 37 30.40 28.20 12.32
N PRO A 38 29.93 27.56 13.42
CA PRO A 38 30.77 26.70 14.24
C PRO A 38 30.77 25.28 13.66
N THR A 39 31.90 24.88 13.09
CA THR A 39 32.17 23.53 12.61
C THR A 39 32.30 22.60 13.83
N LEU A 40 31.28 21.80 14.11
CA LEU A 40 31.39 20.70 15.07
C LEU A 40 32.30 19.60 14.48
N PRO A 41 33.31 19.12 15.23
CA PRO A 41 34.18 18.04 14.78
C PRO A 41 33.41 16.72 14.66
N PRO A 42 33.82 15.81 13.76
CA PRO A 42 33.15 14.54 13.55
C PRO A 42 33.35 13.60 14.74
N THR A 43 32.26 13.23 15.41
CA THR A 43 32.24 12.11 16.36
C THR A 43 32.36 10.81 15.58
N LYS A 44 33.60 10.39 15.32
CA LYS A 44 33.95 9.07 14.80
C LYS A 44 33.84 8.09 15.97
N ALA A 45 32.69 7.44 16.12
CA ALA A 45 32.59 6.26 16.97
C ALA A 45 33.32 5.09 16.28
N PRO A 46 34.35 4.47 16.89
CA PRO A 46 34.95 3.27 16.35
C PRO A 46 34.12 2.06 16.77
N ILE A 47 33.37 1.48 15.83
CA ILE A 47 32.92 0.09 15.96
C ILE A 47 34.16 -0.79 15.72
N LYS A 48 34.80 -1.26 16.81
CA LYS A 48 35.74 -2.37 16.73
C LYS A 48 34.93 -3.66 16.53
N ILE A 49 34.96 -4.16 15.30
CA ILE A 49 34.61 -5.53 14.94
C ILE A 49 35.71 -6.45 15.53
N PRO A 50 35.37 -7.56 16.22
CA PRO A 50 36.34 -8.58 16.56
C PRO A 50 36.85 -9.28 15.28
N THR A 51 38.13 -9.11 15.01
CA THR A 51 38.89 -9.82 13.99
C THR A 51 39.11 -11.27 14.43
N ILE A 52 38.52 -12.24 13.74
CA ILE A 52 38.91 -13.65 13.87
C ILE A 52 40.02 -13.90 12.83
N PRO A 53 41.23 -14.34 13.22
CA PRO A 53 42.30 -14.67 12.27
C PRO A 53 42.02 -15.99 11.52
N PRO A 54 42.50 -16.15 10.28
CA PRO A 54 42.31 -17.36 9.49
C PRO A 54 43.39 -18.40 9.82
N ALA A 55 42.98 -19.62 10.16
CA ALA A 55 43.90 -20.76 10.23
C ALA A 55 43.93 -21.50 8.86
N LYS A 56 45.13 -21.57 8.27
CA LYS A 56 45.47 -22.30 7.05
C LYS A 56 45.53 -23.82 7.31
N ALA A 57 44.90 -24.62 6.42
CA ALA A 57 45.29 -25.89 5.74
C ALA A 57 46.12 -27.01 6.44
N PRO A 58 46.33 -28.20 5.83
CA PRO A 58 45.42 -29.16 5.18
C PRO A 58 45.59 -30.60 5.76
N ILE A 59 44.58 -31.48 5.73
CA ILE A 59 44.79 -32.92 6.04
C ILE A 59 44.21 -33.81 4.93
N LYS A 60 45.04 -34.79 4.59
CA LYS A 60 45.11 -35.61 3.38
C LYS A 60 43.91 -36.56 3.18
N LEU A 61 43.63 -36.80 1.91
CA LEU A 61 42.83 -37.92 1.38
C LEU A 61 43.52 -39.27 1.66
N PRO A 62 42.81 -40.29 2.17
CA PRO A 62 43.26 -41.67 2.10
C PRO A 62 42.59 -42.39 0.93
N THR A 63 43.41 -42.77 -0.05
CA THR A 63 43.14 -43.76 -1.09
C THR A 63 43.19 -45.16 -0.47
N ILE A 64 42.16 -46.00 -0.63
CA ILE A 64 42.27 -47.46 -0.44
C ILE A 64 41.61 -48.18 -1.64
N PRO A 65 42.31 -49.13 -2.31
CA PRO A 65 41.84 -49.88 -3.49
C PRO A 65 40.92 -51.09 -3.15
N PRO A 66 40.32 -51.79 -4.14
CA PRO A 66 39.09 -52.55 -3.97
C PRO A 66 39.23 -54.10 -3.86
N ALA A 67 38.12 -54.70 -3.39
CA ALA A 67 37.55 -56.04 -3.66
C ALA A 67 38.21 -57.33 -3.10
N LYS A 68 37.40 -58.12 -2.37
CA LYS A 68 37.17 -59.57 -2.58
C LYS A 68 35.94 -60.07 -1.77
N ALA A 69 35.09 -60.86 -2.42
CA ALA A 69 33.88 -61.53 -1.90
C ALA A 69 34.20 -62.93 -1.31
N PRO A 70 33.24 -63.86 -1.08
CA PRO A 70 32.05 -63.85 -0.19
C PRO A 70 31.97 -65.12 0.71
N ILE A 71 31.43 -65.11 1.94
CA ILE A 71 31.06 -66.36 2.65
C ILE A 71 29.77 -66.24 3.50
N LYS A 72 28.75 -66.95 2.98
CA LYS A 72 27.68 -67.78 3.59
C LYS A 72 26.82 -67.31 4.80
N LEU A 73 25.51 -67.38 4.52
CA LEU A 73 24.31 -67.31 5.36
C LEU A 73 24.22 -68.45 6.41
N PRO A 74 23.65 -68.17 7.60
CA PRO A 74 22.77 -69.11 8.29
C PRO A 74 21.34 -68.55 8.38
N THR A 75 20.42 -69.38 7.92
CA THR A 75 18.97 -69.19 7.84
C THR A 75 18.34 -69.18 9.23
N LEU A 76 17.62 -68.11 9.60
CA LEU A 76 16.69 -68.11 10.74
C LEU A 76 15.25 -68.01 10.22
N PRO A 77 14.27 -68.71 10.83
CA PRO A 77 12.93 -68.89 10.28
C PRO A 77 12.10 -67.59 10.27
N PRO A 78 11.18 -67.40 9.30
CA PRO A 78 10.40 -66.17 9.22
C PRO A 78 9.28 -66.22 10.25
N THR A 79 9.29 -65.30 11.21
CA THR A 79 8.18 -65.13 12.15
C THR A 79 7.57 -63.73 12.03
N LYS A 80 6.29 -63.75 11.62
CA LYS A 80 5.23 -62.73 11.74
C LYS A 80 5.21 -61.54 10.78
N ALA A 81 3.99 -61.33 10.28
CA ALA A 81 3.55 -60.43 9.23
C ALA A 81 3.81 -58.94 9.50
N PRO A 82 3.82 -58.09 8.46
CA PRO A 82 3.99 -56.65 8.62
C PRO A 82 2.80 -56.04 9.34
N ILE A 83 3.02 -55.42 10.49
CA ILE A 83 2.07 -54.51 11.12
C ILE A 83 1.96 -53.30 10.19
N LYS A 84 0.81 -53.15 9.50
CA LYS A 84 0.53 -51.94 8.72
C LYS A 84 0.58 -50.73 9.66
N PRO A 85 1.33 -49.66 9.34
CA PRO A 85 1.27 -48.43 10.11
C PRO A 85 -0.17 -47.86 10.07
N PRO A 86 -0.64 -47.20 11.13
CA PRO A 86 -1.95 -46.56 11.14
C PRO A 86 -2.03 -45.56 9.99
N VAL A 87 -2.92 -45.81 9.04
CA VAL A 87 -3.24 -44.87 7.97
C VAL A 87 -4.02 -43.74 8.63
N LEU A 88 -3.33 -42.63 8.95
CA LEU A 88 -4.02 -41.39 9.30
C LEU A 88 -5.01 -41.07 8.16
N PRO A 89 -6.26 -40.70 8.47
CA PRO A 89 -7.20 -40.30 7.44
C PRO A 89 -6.58 -39.18 6.60
N PRO A 90 -6.80 -39.17 5.27
CA PRO A 90 -6.25 -38.14 4.42
C PRO A 90 -6.68 -36.78 4.95
N VAL A 91 -5.70 -35.98 5.40
CA VAL A 91 -5.92 -34.57 5.74
C VAL A 91 -6.45 -33.94 4.46
N SER A 92 -7.75 -33.68 4.42
CA SER A 92 -8.36 -32.98 3.30
C SER A 92 -7.60 -31.68 3.11
N PRO A 93 -7.16 -31.32 1.88
CA PRO A 93 -6.51 -30.05 1.66
C PRO A 93 -7.42 -28.93 2.19
N PRO A 94 -6.87 -27.89 2.83
CA PRO A 94 -7.69 -26.80 3.36
C PRO A 94 -8.62 -26.32 2.25
N LYS A 95 -9.93 -26.48 2.46
CA LYS A 95 -10.96 -25.92 1.57
C LYS A 95 -10.83 -24.42 1.67
N PHE A 96 -10.02 -23.82 0.82
CA PHE A 96 -9.96 -22.37 0.67
C PHE A 96 -11.34 -21.91 0.15
N ILE A 97 -12.18 -21.45 1.07
CA ILE A 97 -13.54 -21.00 0.72
C ILE A 97 -13.39 -19.77 -0.18
N ARG A 98 -14.01 -19.82 -1.36
CA ARG A 98 -14.10 -18.67 -2.26
C ARG A 98 -14.89 -17.56 -1.57
N THR A 99 -14.20 -16.50 -1.16
CA THR A 99 -14.82 -15.29 -0.65
C THR A 99 -14.82 -14.19 -1.70
N LEU A 100 -15.79 -13.29 -1.63
CA LEU A 100 -15.75 -12.03 -2.38
C LEU A 100 -14.64 -11.12 -1.83
N VAL A 101 -14.37 -10.02 -2.51
CA VAL A 101 -13.24 -9.14 -2.23
C VAL A 101 -13.72 -7.75 -1.87
N ALA A 102 -13.33 -7.26 -0.71
CA ALA A 102 -13.46 -5.86 -0.31
C ALA A 102 -12.06 -5.26 -0.14
N VAL A 103 -11.90 -4.03 -0.61
CA VAL A 103 -10.63 -3.31 -0.60
C VAL A 103 -10.78 -2.06 0.25
N ARG A 104 -9.90 -1.90 1.22
CA ARG A 104 -9.81 -0.73 2.10
C ARG A 104 -8.51 0.01 1.84
N GLY A 105 -8.61 1.33 1.82
CA GLY A 105 -7.44 2.18 1.74
C GLY A 105 -7.76 3.60 2.19
N VAL A 106 -6.78 4.48 2.03
CA VAL A 106 -6.89 5.90 2.35
C VAL A 106 -6.21 6.72 1.26
N VAL A 107 -6.75 7.91 0.99
CA VAL A 107 -6.25 8.86 -0.01
C VAL A 107 -5.95 10.20 0.65
N PHE A 108 -4.75 10.71 0.37
CA PHE A 108 -4.28 11.99 0.88
C PHE A 108 -3.97 12.99 -0.23
N CYS A 109 -3.89 14.25 0.15
CA CYS A 109 -3.31 15.33 -0.61
C CYS A 109 -1.98 15.68 0.03
N LYS A 110 -0.88 15.58 -0.70
CA LYS A 110 0.45 15.89 -0.15
C LYS A 110 0.57 17.38 0.18
N ALA A 111 1.39 17.69 1.17
CA ALA A 111 1.77 19.08 1.44
C ALA A 111 2.74 19.59 0.36
N CYS A 112 2.70 20.89 0.07
CA CYS A 112 3.55 21.50 -0.95
C CYS A 112 5.05 21.30 -0.73
N LYS A 113 5.49 21.31 0.54
CA LYS A 113 6.87 21.00 0.93
C LYS A 113 7.34 19.63 0.43
N TYR A 114 6.42 18.70 0.24
CA TYR A 114 6.70 17.32 -0.15
C TYR A 114 6.11 16.97 -1.54
N ALA A 115 5.79 17.98 -2.36
CA ALA A 115 5.41 17.74 -3.75
C ALA A 115 6.51 16.95 -4.48
N GLY A 116 6.13 15.93 -5.24
CA GLY A 116 7.07 15.07 -5.98
C GLY A 116 7.89 14.06 -5.18
N VAL A 117 7.94 14.14 -3.85
CA VAL A 117 8.67 13.16 -3.00
C VAL A 117 7.74 12.13 -2.36
N ASN A 118 8.23 10.92 -2.07
CA ASN A 118 7.43 9.86 -1.43
C ASN A 118 7.26 10.10 0.09
N ASN A 119 6.68 11.23 0.47
CA ASN A 119 6.39 11.58 1.86
C ASN A 119 4.94 12.06 2.02
N LEU A 120 4.32 11.65 3.14
CA LEU A 120 2.96 12.00 3.54
C LEU A 120 2.91 12.91 4.77
N GLN A 121 4.04 13.43 5.24
CA GLN A 121 4.07 14.34 6.37
C GLN A 121 3.32 15.65 6.04
N GLY A 122 2.39 16.04 6.92
CA GLY A 122 1.52 17.20 6.70
C GLY A 122 0.49 17.01 5.58
N ALA A 123 0.33 15.80 5.04
CA ALA A 123 -0.68 15.50 4.04
C ALA A 123 -2.08 15.55 4.67
N LYS A 124 -3.06 16.02 3.88
CA LYS A 124 -4.46 16.16 4.33
C LYS A 124 -5.33 15.06 3.72
N PRO A 125 -6.30 14.49 4.45
CA PRO A 125 -7.22 13.52 3.86
C PRO A 125 -8.07 14.16 2.77
N VAL A 126 -8.33 13.42 1.68
CA VAL A 126 -9.15 13.91 0.56
C VAL A 126 -10.51 13.24 0.60
N LYS A 127 -11.56 14.03 0.82
CA LYS A 127 -12.96 13.58 0.72
C LYS A 127 -13.41 13.52 -0.74
N GLY A 128 -14.13 12.47 -1.12
CA GLY A 128 -14.74 12.33 -2.45
C GLY A 128 -13.76 11.99 -3.59
N ALA A 129 -12.52 11.62 -3.28
CA ALA A 129 -11.59 11.09 -4.26
C ALA A 129 -12.11 9.76 -4.83
N VAL A 130 -11.98 9.57 -6.13
CA VAL A 130 -12.42 8.35 -6.82
C VAL A 130 -11.24 7.39 -6.94
N VAL A 131 -11.46 6.17 -6.46
CA VAL A 131 -10.53 5.05 -6.57
C VAL A 131 -11.19 3.94 -7.39
N ARG A 132 -10.45 3.39 -8.35
CA ARG A 132 -10.91 2.32 -9.23
C ARG A 132 -10.15 1.04 -8.94
N LEU A 133 -10.87 -0.05 -8.75
CA LEU A 133 -10.32 -1.40 -8.78
C LEU A 133 -10.52 -1.99 -10.17
N LEU A 134 -9.44 -2.44 -10.79
CA LEU A 134 -9.46 -3.15 -12.06
C LEU A 134 -8.86 -4.54 -11.85
N CYS A 135 -9.60 -5.57 -12.21
CA CYS A 135 -9.18 -6.96 -12.16
C CYS A 135 -9.11 -7.53 -13.58
N LYS A 136 -7.91 -7.97 -13.98
CA LYS A 136 -7.73 -8.63 -15.28
C LYS A 136 -8.36 -10.01 -15.23
N ASN A 137 -9.52 -10.15 -15.86
CA ASN A 137 -10.23 -11.39 -16.10
C ASN A 137 -10.80 -11.37 -17.53
N LYS A 138 -11.55 -12.40 -17.96
CA LYS A 138 -12.10 -12.49 -19.33
C LYS A 138 -12.88 -11.24 -19.80
N LYS A 139 -13.45 -10.44 -18.88
CA LYS A 139 -14.25 -9.23 -19.19
C LYS A 139 -13.69 -7.95 -18.56
N ASN A 140 -12.47 -7.97 -18.00
CA ASN A 140 -11.89 -6.90 -17.20
C ASN A 140 -12.86 -6.26 -16.18
N ALA A 141 -13.14 -7.01 -15.11
CA ALA A 141 -14.02 -6.53 -14.03
C ALA A 141 -13.48 -5.24 -13.38
N THR A 142 -14.34 -4.22 -13.31
CA THR A 142 -14.02 -2.90 -12.77
C THR A 142 -15.07 -2.47 -11.75
N SER A 143 -14.64 -1.75 -10.71
CA SER A 143 -15.50 -1.16 -9.68
C SER A 143 -14.87 0.12 -9.17
N GLU A 144 -15.67 1.08 -8.75
CA GLU A 144 -15.20 2.37 -8.21
C GLU A 144 -15.81 2.65 -6.85
N ALA A 145 -15.08 3.41 -6.03
CA ALA A 145 -15.56 3.93 -4.77
C ALA A 145 -15.07 5.36 -4.57
N THR A 146 -15.78 6.10 -3.72
CA THR A 146 -15.41 7.44 -3.29
C THR A 146 -14.93 7.43 -1.85
N THR A 147 -14.01 8.32 -1.51
CA THR A 147 -13.51 8.45 -0.14
C THR A 147 -14.44 9.25 0.76
N ASP A 148 -14.44 8.90 2.04
CA ASP A 148 -15.17 9.58 3.11
C ASP A 148 -14.48 10.88 3.57
N LYS A 149 -15.03 11.52 4.61
CA LYS A 149 -14.50 12.78 5.18
C LYS A 149 -13.05 12.66 5.68
N ASN A 150 -12.63 11.45 6.06
CA ASN A 150 -11.30 11.15 6.59
C ASN A 150 -10.37 10.59 5.49
N GLY A 151 -10.81 10.59 4.24
CA GLY A 151 -10.04 10.07 3.10
C GLY A 151 -10.04 8.56 2.97
N TYR A 152 -10.76 7.83 3.82
CA TYR A 152 -10.86 6.37 3.72
C TYR A 152 -11.88 5.97 2.66
N PHE A 153 -11.63 4.84 2.02
CA PHE A 153 -12.61 4.23 1.13
C PHE A 153 -12.74 2.74 1.44
N LEU A 154 -13.94 2.22 1.19
CA LEU A 154 -14.23 0.80 1.17
C LEU A 154 -14.87 0.48 -0.18
N LEU A 155 -14.17 -0.32 -0.98
CA LEU A 155 -14.54 -0.67 -2.34
C LEU A 155 -14.86 -2.16 -2.41
N TYR A 156 -16.03 -2.51 -2.94
CA TYR A 156 -16.44 -3.90 -3.14
C TYR A 156 -16.20 -4.30 -4.59
N ALA A 157 -15.43 -5.38 -4.79
CA ALA A 157 -15.23 -5.92 -6.12
C ALA A 157 -16.55 -6.49 -6.69
N PRO A 158 -16.69 -6.56 -8.02
CA PRO A 158 -17.83 -7.22 -8.65
C PRO A 158 -17.94 -8.67 -8.18
N LYS A 159 -19.16 -9.19 -8.08
CA LYS A 159 -19.44 -10.58 -7.59
C LYS A 159 -18.74 -11.67 -8.41
N THR A 160 -18.27 -11.36 -9.61
CA THR A 160 -17.49 -12.25 -10.48
C THR A 160 -16.03 -12.41 -10.05
N VAL A 161 -15.53 -11.56 -9.14
CA VAL A 161 -14.16 -11.58 -8.64
C VAL A 161 -14.13 -12.22 -7.25
N SER A 162 -13.35 -13.28 -7.12
CA SER A 162 -13.09 -13.94 -5.83
C SER A 162 -11.67 -13.67 -5.34
N ASN A 163 -11.39 -14.04 -4.09
CA ASN A 163 -10.06 -14.05 -3.47
C ASN A 163 -8.94 -14.57 -4.39
N TYR A 164 -9.21 -15.63 -5.15
CA TYR A 164 -8.21 -16.26 -6.02
C TYR A 164 -7.71 -15.35 -7.15
N ALA A 165 -8.57 -14.46 -7.63
CA ALA A 165 -8.25 -13.53 -8.72
C ALA A 165 -7.57 -12.25 -8.22
N ILE A 166 -7.35 -12.08 -6.91
CA ILE A 166 -6.83 -10.83 -6.34
C ILE A 166 -5.46 -10.46 -6.87
N LYS A 167 -4.62 -11.46 -7.20
CA LYS A 167 -3.29 -11.21 -7.78
C LYS A 167 -3.36 -10.46 -9.11
N THR A 168 -4.44 -10.63 -9.86
CA THR A 168 -4.70 -9.95 -11.15
C THR A 168 -5.40 -8.61 -10.99
N CYS A 169 -5.79 -8.25 -9.77
CA CYS A 169 -6.40 -6.98 -9.43
C CYS A 169 -5.35 -5.92 -9.08
N ARG A 170 -5.67 -4.67 -9.44
CA ARG A 170 -4.89 -3.48 -9.16
C ARG A 170 -5.84 -2.33 -8.81
N ALA A 171 -5.50 -1.56 -7.78
CA ALA A 171 -6.25 -0.37 -7.40
C ALA A 171 -5.55 0.90 -7.92
N TYR A 172 -6.30 1.79 -8.54
CA TYR A 172 -5.85 2.99 -9.21
C TYR A 172 -6.52 4.21 -8.59
N LEU A 173 -5.74 5.26 -8.38
CA LEU A 173 -6.27 6.56 -8.03
C LEU A 173 -6.69 7.28 -9.32
N VAL A 174 -7.96 7.67 -9.41
CA VAL A 174 -8.54 8.18 -10.67
C VAL A 174 -8.58 9.70 -10.69
N LYS A 175 -9.34 10.30 -9.77
CA LYS A 175 -9.55 11.75 -9.74
C LYS A 175 -9.88 12.24 -8.34
N SER A 176 -9.52 13.50 -8.10
CA SER A 176 -9.84 14.23 -6.88
C SER A 176 -10.94 15.25 -7.18
N PRO A 177 -11.84 15.54 -6.22
CA PRO A 177 -12.76 16.66 -6.34
C PRO A 177 -12.07 18.02 -6.09
N ASP A 178 -10.88 18.03 -5.47
CA ASP A 178 -10.13 19.26 -5.22
C ASP A 178 -9.20 19.58 -6.39
N ALA A 179 -9.47 20.69 -7.10
CA ALA A 179 -8.65 21.18 -8.19
C ALA A 179 -7.21 21.52 -7.76
N LYS A 180 -7.01 21.98 -6.51
CA LYS A 180 -5.68 22.24 -5.95
C LYS A 180 -4.92 20.96 -5.64
N CYS A 181 -5.56 19.80 -5.70
CA CYS A 181 -4.95 18.52 -5.41
C CYS A 181 -5.49 17.40 -6.30
N SER A 182 -5.28 17.55 -7.61
CA SER A 182 -5.87 16.68 -8.64
C SER A 182 -4.87 15.79 -9.38
N LYS A 183 -3.58 16.11 -9.36
CA LYS A 183 -2.57 15.34 -10.11
C LYS A 183 -2.27 14.03 -9.36
N VAL A 184 -2.47 12.88 -10.00
CA VAL A 184 -2.23 11.58 -9.37
C VAL A 184 -0.73 11.41 -9.07
N SER A 185 -0.38 11.05 -7.82
CA SER A 185 0.99 10.74 -7.42
C SER A 185 1.39 9.30 -7.79
N THR A 186 2.69 9.08 -7.95
CA THR A 186 3.26 7.73 -8.12
C THR A 186 3.36 6.95 -6.81
N LEU A 187 3.10 7.61 -5.68
CA LEU A 187 3.19 7.02 -4.34
C LEU A 187 2.37 5.71 -4.25
N HIS A 188 3.03 4.65 -3.78
CA HIS A 188 2.47 3.31 -3.61
C HIS A 188 1.75 2.74 -4.85
N GLY A 189 2.10 3.21 -6.05
CA GLY A 189 1.49 2.74 -7.29
C GLY A 189 0.09 3.31 -7.55
N GLY A 190 -0.25 4.48 -7.02
CA GLY A 190 -1.55 5.12 -7.27
C GLY A 190 -1.85 5.31 -8.76
N ASN A 191 -0.85 5.66 -9.57
CA ASN A 191 -1.00 5.84 -11.02
C ASN A 191 -0.87 4.54 -11.83
N MET A 192 0.03 3.63 -11.45
CA MET A 192 0.33 2.40 -12.21
C MET A 192 -0.52 1.19 -11.77
N GLY A 193 -1.24 1.32 -10.66
CA GLY A 193 -2.03 0.27 -10.05
C GLY A 193 -1.28 -0.40 -8.90
N ALA A 194 -1.86 -0.31 -7.71
CA ALA A 194 -1.29 -0.88 -6.51
C ALA A 194 -1.78 -2.30 -6.23
N TYR A 195 -0.90 -3.08 -5.59
CA TYR A 195 -1.18 -4.44 -5.17
C TYR A 195 -2.06 -4.46 -3.92
N LEU A 196 -3.04 -5.36 -3.92
CA LEU A 196 -3.87 -5.63 -2.77
C LEU A 196 -3.14 -6.54 -1.79
N LYS A 197 -3.11 -6.17 -0.51
CA LYS A 197 -2.49 -6.96 0.57
C LYS A 197 -3.57 -7.58 1.46
N PRO A 198 -3.57 -8.90 1.68
CA PRO A 198 -4.55 -9.53 2.57
C PRO A 198 -4.39 -9.01 4.00
N VAL A 199 -5.51 -8.86 4.71
CA VAL A 199 -5.48 -8.61 6.16
C VAL A 199 -5.17 -9.92 6.88
N VAL A 200 -4.07 -9.94 7.64
CA VAL A 200 -3.56 -11.16 8.29
C VAL A 200 -4.36 -11.52 9.55
N LYS A 201 -4.91 -10.53 10.25
CA LYS A 201 -5.66 -10.77 11.49
C LYS A 201 -7.11 -11.21 11.19
N PRO A 202 -7.54 -12.42 11.60
CA PRO A 202 -8.83 -13.00 11.20
C PRO A 202 -10.04 -12.18 11.68
N GLU A 203 -9.97 -11.58 12.86
CA GLU A 203 -10.99 -10.68 13.44
C GLU A 203 -11.34 -9.49 12.52
N ASN A 204 -10.38 -9.01 11.73
CA ASN A 204 -10.52 -7.85 10.85
C ASN A 204 -10.44 -8.24 9.37
N ALA A 205 -10.32 -9.53 9.05
CA ALA A 205 -10.07 -10.00 7.69
C ALA A 205 -11.35 -10.21 6.87
N THR A 206 -12.53 -10.11 7.48
CA THR A 206 -13.80 -10.31 6.77
C THR A 206 -14.86 -9.28 7.12
N ILE A 207 -15.63 -8.87 6.12
CA ILE A 207 -16.75 -7.95 6.26
C ILE A 207 -18.01 -8.63 5.69
N ILE A 208 -19.14 -8.46 6.37
CA ILE A 208 -20.43 -8.92 5.87
C ILE A 208 -21.18 -7.70 5.32
N PHE A 209 -21.54 -7.76 4.04
CA PHE A 209 -22.35 -6.72 3.39
C PHE A 209 -23.42 -7.40 2.54
N ASN A 210 -24.68 -6.98 2.69
CA ASN A 210 -25.84 -7.59 2.02
C ASN A 210 -25.89 -9.13 2.12
N LYS A 211 -25.65 -9.67 3.32
CA LYS A 211 -25.59 -11.13 3.62
C LYS A 211 -24.47 -11.88 2.87
N LEU A 212 -23.55 -11.18 2.20
CA LEU A 212 -22.40 -11.78 1.53
C LEU A 212 -21.13 -11.54 2.35
N LYS A 213 -20.27 -12.56 2.39
CA LYS A 213 -18.97 -12.51 3.09
C LYS A 213 -17.86 -12.05 2.13
N TYR A 214 -17.23 -10.94 2.48
CA TYR A 214 -16.09 -10.38 1.76
C TYR A 214 -14.82 -10.56 2.58
N GLY A 215 -13.74 -11.03 1.93
CA GLY A 215 -12.39 -10.94 2.47
C GLY A 215 -11.86 -9.52 2.30
N LEU A 216 -11.27 -8.98 3.36
CA LEU A 216 -10.74 -7.62 3.39
C LEU A 216 -9.28 -7.58 2.96
N PHE A 217 -8.97 -6.64 2.08
CA PHE A 217 -7.64 -6.38 1.55
C PHE A 217 -7.29 -4.90 1.74
N ASN A 218 -6.07 -4.63 2.18
CA ASN A 218 -5.54 -3.29 2.31
C ASN A 218 -4.83 -2.85 1.03
N VAL A 219 -4.90 -1.57 0.71
CA VAL A 219 -4.17 -0.94 -0.39
C VAL A 219 -3.81 0.51 -0.07
N GLY A 220 -2.77 1.03 -0.72
CA GLY A 220 -2.28 2.38 -0.46
C GLY A 220 -1.48 2.46 0.84
N PRO A 221 -1.29 3.65 1.41
CA PRO A 221 -2.02 4.91 1.16
C PRO A 221 -1.74 5.53 -0.20
N PHE A 222 -2.76 6.11 -0.84
CA PHE A 222 -2.59 6.86 -2.09
C PHE A 222 -2.49 8.34 -1.85
N ALA A 223 -1.97 9.06 -2.84
CA ALA A 223 -1.92 10.51 -2.77
C ALA A 223 -2.09 11.22 -4.11
N PHE A 224 -2.62 12.43 -4.03
CA PHE A 224 -2.52 13.44 -5.08
C PHE A 224 -1.38 14.41 -4.79
N GLU A 225 -0.78 14.95 -5.84
CA GLU A 225 0.15 16.06 -5.79
C GLU A 225 -0.62 17.39 -5.71
N PRO A 226 -0.19 18.31 -4.81
CA PRO A 226 -0.78 19.64 -4.70
C PRO A 226 -0.30 20.57 -5.82
N ILE A 227 -1.12 21.57 -6.12
CA ILE A 227 -0.72 22.76 -6.86
C ILE A 227 -0.18 23.77 -5.84
N CYS A 228 1.09 24.11 -5.96
CA CYS A 228 1.76 24.98 -5.00
C CYS A 228 1.86 26.41 -5.53
N PRO A 229 1.66 27.41 -4.65
CA PRO A 229 1.99 28.79 -5.02
C PRO A 229 3.48 28.87 -5.38
N LYS A 230 3.78 29.69 -6.38
CA LYS A 230 5.15 29.99 -6.80
C LYS A 230 5.78 30.99 -5.85
#